data_AF-A0A239RNX2-F1
#
_entry.id   AF-A0A239RNX2-F1
#
_cell.length_a   1.000
_cell.length_b   1.000
_cell.length_c   1.000
_cell.angle_alpha   90.00
_cell.angle_beta   90.00
_cell.angle_gamma   90.00
#
_symmetry.space_group_name_H-M   'P 1'
#
loop_
_entity.id
_entity.type
_entity.pdbx_description
1 polymer ?
#
loop_
_entity_poly.entity_id
_entity_poly.type
_entity_poly.pdbx_seq_one_letter_code
_entity_poly.pdbx_strand_id
1 'polypeptide(L)'
;MAWSNISGIRLDGELIDFETALMVGNRTTGKERQQSTYHRDGNTQQVELTIDGVAFVQKVTDTGRGKALIRVEAKAAESRHQAAALLLDFNSSTYAAARIRVSRSMVDVRSANRHLTFRFSKNAGITRQGRRVLVRMLEASQQSATLEATLTADGTVDHSEARVSMDVSRPGDRFMGLGGNFRLQNPQHDPAVIDYCLNNMRVAFGRVELPWARWQPREEMEPMSQSELDGHVEQSLQMARRLYAMGMPVILSAWFPPEWALDKVNDRFPARNGVAAKELDQTKMDRISKSLADYITYAKTRYGIEFYAFSFNESDIGIDVIFTPEEHARFIREFGACLAKRGLKTKLLLGDNSDATTLDFIRPSLAETLLNLSATQHPSVAAHERLLAAVGRRHLSFYRRAASYAAFLQPQAVGCYARRRFRLAGYQQ
;
A
#
# COMPACT_ATOMS: atom_id res chain seq x y z
N MET A 1 9.98 1.30 -12.41
CA MET A 1 9.68 1.21 -13.86
C MET A 1 8.28 0.75 -14.20
N ALA A 2 7.55 -0.05 -13.40
CA ALA A 2 6.23 -0.61 -13.80
C ALA A 2 5.23 0.41 -14.43
N TRP A 3 5.36 1.69 -14.11
CA TRP A 3 4.55 2.79 -14.65
C TRP A 3 5.23 3.64 -15.76
N SER A 4 6.28 3.14 -16.41
CA SER A 4 7.17 3.87 -17.35
C SER A 4 7.94 5.06 -16.76
N ASN A 5 8.08 5.10 -15.43
CA ASN A 5 8.97 6.03 -14.73
C ASN A 5 10.30 5.33 -14.39
N ILE A 6 11.42 5.87 -14.87
CA ILE A 6 12.77 5.47 -14.50
C ILE A 6 13.19 6.38 -13.34
N SER A 7 13.42 5.79 -12.17
CA SER A 7 13.75 6.51 -10.92
C SER A 7 15.26 6.61 -10.65
N GLY A 8 16.08 6.21 -11.62
CA GLY A 8 17.54 6.25 -11.52
C GLY A 8 18.21 5.06 -12.19
N ILE A 9 19.53 5.01 -12.06
CA ILE A 9 20.39 3.91 -12.51
C ILE A 9 21.38 3.56 -11.39
N ARG A 10 21.76 2.29 -11.26
CA ARG A 10 22.73 1.89 -10.23
C ARG A 10 24.16 2.01 -10.74
N LEU A 11 25.04 2.58 -9.91
CA LEU A 11 26.48 2.60 -10.08
C LEU A 11 27.10 1.93 -8.86
N ASP A 12 27.72 0.78 -9.05
CA ASP A 12 28.34 -0.04 -7.98
C ASP A 12 27.42 -0.27 -6.76
N GLY A 13 26.12 -0.47 -7.03
CA GLY A 13 25.08 -0.71 -6.02
C GLY A 13 24.39 0.56 -5.51
N GLU A 14 25.01 1.73 -5.63
CA GLU A 14 24.40 3.02 -5.26
C GLU A 14 23.39 3.46 -6.33
N LEU A 15 22.22 3.96 -5.91
CA LEU A 15 21.23 4.53 -6.83
C LEU A 15 21.64 5.97 -7.20
N ILE A 16 21.98 6.18 -8.47
CA ILE A 16 22.11 7.51 -9.05
C ILE A 16 20.71 7.95 -9.48
N ASP A 17 20.09 8.76 -8.63
CA ASP A 17 18.69 9.14 -8.75
C ASP A 17 18.47 10.17 -9.87
N PHE A 18 17.35 10.04 -10.56
CA PHE A 18 16.69 11.01 -11.42
C PHE A 18 15.31 10.43 -11.75
N GLU A 19 14.36 11.24 -12.16
CA GLU A 19 13.03 10.74 -12.52
C GLU A 19 12.76 10.95 -14.01
N THR A 20 12.05 10.01 -14.63
CA THR A 20 11.47 10.20 -15.96
C THR A 20 9.96 10.03 -15.92
N ALA A 21 9.26 10.66 -16.85
CA ALA A 21 7.86 10.38 -17.13
C ALA A 21 7.58 10.47 -18.62
N LEU A 22 6.67 9.64 -19.13
CA LEU A 22 6.07 9.87 -20.44
C LEU A 22 4.96 10.89 -20.28
N MET A 23 4.86 11.81 -21.22
CA MET A 23 3.93 12.94 -21.19
C MET A 23 3.14 13.03 -22.48
N VAL A 24 1.84 13.26 -22.38
CA VAL A 24 0.95 13.65 -23.49
C VAL A 24 0.23 14.92 -23.05
N GLY A 25 0.48 16.02 -23.76
CA GLY A 25 0.07 17.36 -23.30
C GLY A 25 0.54 17.67 -21.89
N ASN A 26 -0.40 17.78 -20.94
CA ASN A 26 -0.10 18.08 -19.53
C ASN A 26 -0.13 16.84 -18.62
N ARG A 27 -0.54 15.67 -19.12
CA ARG A 27 -0.62 14.45 -18.30
C ARG A 27 0.70 13.71 -18.33
N THR A 28 1.06 13.12 -17.19
CA THR A 28 2.31 12.36 -17.02
C THR A 28 2.04 10.99 -16.42
N THR A 29 2.83 10.01 -16.83
CA THR A 29 2.79 8.67 -16.22
C THR A 29 3.18 8.71 -14.76
N GLY A 30 2.56 7.87 -13.94
CA GLY A 30 2.89 7.70 -12.53
C GLY A 30 2.18 6.49 -11.91
N LYS A 31 2.56 6.16 -10.67
CA LYS A 31 1.90 5.09 -9.91
C LYS A 31 0.39 5.31 -9.89
N GLU A 32 -0.36 4.30 -10.32
CA GLU A 32 -1.84 4.25 -10.32
C GLU A 32 -2.54 5.34 -11.16
N ARG A 33 -1.79 6.10 -11.99
CA ARG A 33 -2.37 7.13 -12.87
C ARG A 33 -2.84 6.57 -14.21
N GLN A 34 -2.33 5.41 -14.60
CA GLN A 34 -2.66 4.70 -15.82
C GLN A 34 -2.57 3.20 -15.58
N GLN A 35 -3.28 2.43 -16.40
CA GLN A 35 -3.06 1.00 -16.52
C GLN A 35 -1.82 0.73 -17.38
N SER A 36 -1.04 -0.27 -16.98
CA SER A 36 0.19 -0.64 -17.66
C SER A 36 0.45 -2.13 -17.54
N THR A 37 0.99 -2.72 -18.60
CA THR A 37 1.55 -4.07 -18.57
C THR A 37 3.06 -3.98 -18.40
N TYR A 38 3.60 -4.70 -17.43
CA TYR A 38 5.04 -4.76 -17.18
C TYR A 38 5.56 -6.17 -17.44
N HIS A 39 6.70 -6.25 -18.12
CA HIS A 39 7.42 -7.48 -18.36
C HIS A 39 8.91 -7.29 -18.13
N ARG A 40 9.60 -8.33 -17.66
CA ARG A 40 11.05 -8.33 -17.49
C ARG A 40 11.63 -9.62 -18.04
N ASP A 41 12.66 -9.47 -18.87
CA ASP A 41 13.47 -10.55 -19.40
C ASP A 41 14.95 -10.22 -19.19
N GLY A 42 15.57 -10.93 -18.24
CA GLY A 42 16.94 -10.68 -17.79
C GLY A 42 17.21 -9.20 -17.43
N ASN A 43 18.06 -8.58 -18.24
CA ASN A 43 18.51 -7.19 -18.09
C ASN A 43 17.61 -6.16 -18.79
N THR A 44 16.54 -6.60 -19.46
CA THR A 44 15.58 -5.72 -20.14
C THR A 44 14.27 -5.68 -19.38
N GLN A 45 13.78 -4.46 -19.17
CA GLN A 45 12.44 -4.20 -18.65
C GLN A 45 11.61 -3.55 -19.75
N GLN A 46 10.37 -4.00 -19.91
CA GLN A 46 9.42 -3.49 -20.90
C GLN A 46 8.12 -3.08 -20.20
N VAL A 47 7.60 -1.92 -20.60
CA VAL A 47 6.31 -1.40 -20.15
C VAL A 47 5.47 -1.01 -21.35
N GLU A 48 4.22 -1.41 -21.33
CA GLU A 48 3.22 -1.04 -22.33
C GLU A 48 2.07 -0.30 -21.63
N LEU A 49 1.69 0.86 -22.15
CA LEU A 49 0.60 1.66 -21.60
C LEU A 49 -0.01 2.57 -22.66
N THR A 50 -1.19 3.11 -22.36
CA THR A 50 -1.84 4.15 -23.17
C THR A 50 -2.23 5.31 -22.27
N ILE A 51 -1.91 6.54 -22.69
CA ILE A 51 -2.37 7.78 -22.05
C ILE A 51 -2.87 8.75 -23.11
N ASP A 52 -4.05 9.33 -22.87
CA ASP A 52 -4.71 10.32 -23.75
C ASP A 52 -4.64 9.97 -25.26
N GLY A 53 -4.93 8.72 -25.61
CA GLY A 53 -4.99 8.26 -27.01
C GLY A 53 -3.62 7.96 -27.66
N VAL A 54 -2.53 8.02 -26.90
CA VAL A 54 -1.19 7.62 -27.36
C VAL A 54 -0.73 6.37 -26.62
N ALA A 55 -0.51 5.29 -27.37
CA ALA A 55 0.07 4.06 -26.87
C ALA A 55 1.60 4.14 -26.85
N PHE A 56 2.21 3.65 -25.78
CA PHE A 56 3.65 3.61 -25.58
C PHE A 56 4.14 2.19 -25.33
N VAL A 57 5.28 1.87 -25.93
CA VAL A 57 6.10 0.71 -25.57
C VAL A 57 7.47 1.24 -25.16
N GLN A 58 7.77 1.20 -23.87
CA GLN A 58 9.08 1.57 -23.33
C GLN A 58 9.88 0.31 -23.03
N LYS A 59 11.10 0.23 -23.56
CA LYS A 59 12.10 -0.76 -23.18
C LYS A 59 13.32 -0.06 -22.58
N VAL A 60 13.81 -0.60 -21.47
CA VAL A 60 15.05 -0.16 -20.84
C VAL A 60 15.92 -1.38 -20.60
N THR A 61 17.10 -1.38 -21.20
CA THR A 61 18.06 -2.49 -21.16
C THR A 61 19.31 -2.02 -20.42
N ASP A 62 19.66 -2.70 -19.34
CA ASP A 62 20.96 -2.53 -18.69
C ASP A 62 22.06 -3.07 -19.62
N THR A 63 23.02 -2.21 -19.95
CA THR A 63 24.11 -2.50 -20.91
C THR A 63 25.48 -2.56 -20.23
N GLY A 64 25.51 -2.54 -18.90
CA GLY A 64 26.71 -2.60 -18.09
C GLY A 64 26.82 -1.42 -17.13
N ARG A 65 27.98 -1.34 -16.46
CA ARG A 65 28.24 -0.39 -15.37
C ARG A 65 27.84 1.04 -15.72
N GLY A 66 26.84 1.57 -15.01
CA GLY A 66 26.35 2.93 -15.18
C GLY A 66 25.77 3.22 -16.56
N LYS A 67 25.37 2.22 -17.35
CA LYS A 67 24.89 2.42 -18.72
C LYS A 67 23.58 1.70 -19.00
N ALA A 68 22.62 2.39 -19.59
CA ALA A 68 21.37 1.79 -20.05
C ALA A 68 20.99 2.30 -21.44
N LEU A 69 20.37 1.43 -22.23
CA LEU A 69 19.68 1.81 -23.46
C LEU A 69 18.20 2.00 -23.16
N ILE A 70 17.66 3.16 -23.52
CA ILE A 70 16.24 3.49 -23.39
C ILE A 70 15.67 3.60 -24.80
N ARG A 71 14.67 2.78 -25.11
CA ARG A 71 13.90 2.87 -26.34
C ARG A 71 12.44 3.07 -26.00
N VAL A 72 11.82 4.08 -26.60
CA VAL A 72 10.40 4.36 -26.42
C VAL A 72 9.74 4.51 -27.78
N GLU A 73 8.76 3.67 -28.04
CA GLU A 73 7.90 3.76 -29.21
C GLU A 73 6.58 4.40 -28.78
N ALA A 74 6.10 5.35 -29.56
CA ALA A 74 4.84 6.03 -29.36
C ALA A 74 3.98 5.89 -30.62
N LYS A 75 2.70 5.55 -30.45
CA LYS A 75 1.73 5.41 -31.55
C LYS A 75 0.41 6.07 -31.14
N ALA A 76 -0.01 7.08 -31.89
CA ALA A 76 -1.31 7.69 -31.69
C ALA A 76 -2.42 6.82 -32.30
N ALA A 77 -3.59 6.79 -31.66
CA ALA A 77 -4.77 6.13 -32.20
C ALA A 77 -5.43 6.95 -33.33
N GLU A 78 -5.33 8.28 -33.26
CA GLU A 78 -6.00 9.21 -34.17
C GLU A 78 -4.99 10.11 -34.92
N SER A 79 -5.40 10.63 -36.08
CA SER A 79 -4.57 11.48 -36.94
C SER A 79 -4.31 12.89 -36.37
N ARG A 80 -5.10 13.32 -35.38
CA ARG A 80 -4.85 14.50 -34.56
C ARG A 80 -4.81 14.09 -33.09
N HIS A 81 -3.72 14.41 -32.42
CA HIS A 81 -3.52 14.08 -31.01
C HIS A 81 -2.63 15.14 -30.36
N GLN A 82 -2.56 15.14 -29.03
CA GLN A 82 -1.65 16.02 -28.32
C GLN A 82 -0.21 15.52 -28.48
N ALA A 83 0.76 16.43 -28.54
CA ALA A 83 2.17 16.06 -28.64
C ALA A 83 2.62 15.22 -27.43
N ALA A 84 3.53 14.28 -27.68
CA ALA A 84 4.13 13.44 -26.65
C ALA A 84 5.62 13.77 -26.43
N ALA A 85 6.06 13.63 -25.18
CA ALA A 85 7.44 13.87 -24.78
C ALA A 85 7.90 12.91 -23.68
N LEU A 86 9.21 12.69 -23.62
CA LEU A 86 9.89 12.15 -22.44
C LEU A 86 10.31 13.32 -21.55
N LEU A 87 9.77 13.39 -20.35
CA LEU A 87 10.20 14.31 -19.30
C LEU A 87 11.36 13.68 -18.53
N LEU A 88 12.46 14.40 -18.41
CA LEU A 88 13.55 14.13 -17.47
C LEU A 88 13.46 15.15 -16.33
N ASP A 89 13.38 14.67 -15.09
CA ASP A 89 13.23 15.50 -13.90
C ASP A 89 14.40 15.28 -12.91
N PHE A 90 15.19 16.33 -12.70
CA PHE A 90 16.34 16.37 -11.80
C PHE A 90 16.00 17.14 -10.52
N ASN A 91 14.87 16.81 -9.90
CA ASN A 91 14.32 17.58 -8.78
C ASN A 91 14.90 17.24 -7.39
N SER A 92 15.69 16.19 -7.25
CA SER A 92 16.31 15.83 -5.96
C SER A 92 17.33 16.87 -5.49
N SER A 93 17.64 16.85 -4.19
CA SER A 93 18.62 17.75 -3.58
C SER A 93 20.01 17.60 -4.19
N THR A 94 20.36 16.41 -4.67
CA THR A 94 21.59 16.11 -5.40
C THR A 94 21.84 17.04 -6.60
N TYR A 95 20.77 17.53 -7.23
CA TYR A 95 20.85 18.39 -8.42
C TYR A 95 20.39 19.84 -8.16
N ALA A 96 20.26 20.26 -6.90
CA ALA A 96 19.84 21.62 -6.57
C ALA A 96 20.73 22.70 -7.22
N ALA A 97 22.04 22.45 -7.29
CA ALA A 97 23.04 23.32 -7.94
C ALA A 97 23.59 22.73 -9.25
N ALA A 98 22.90 21.77 -9.87
CA ALA A 98 23.42 21.09 -11.06
C ALA A 98 23.46 22.00 -12.30
N ARG A 99 24.52 21.86 -13.08
CA ARG A 99 24.63 22.43 -14.41
C ARG A 99 24.01 21.47 -15.42
N ILE A 100 22.88 21.88 -16.00
CA ILE A 100 22.18 21.14 -17.07
C ILE A 100 22.44 21.81 -18.41
N ARG A 101 23.12 21.11 -19.32
CA ARG A 101 23.33 21.55 -20.71
C ARG A 101 22.49 20.68 -21.64
N VAL A 102 21.83 21.32 -22.59
CA VAL A 102 21.08 20.63 -23.64
C VAL A 102 21.64 20.99 -25.00
N SER A 103 21.64 20.03 -25.92
CA SER A 103 21.97 20.22 -27.32
C SER A 103 20.90 19.53 -28.18
N ARG A 104 21.11 19.42 -29.50
CA ARG A 104 20.14 18.79 -30.40
C ARG A 104 19.92 17.30 -30.12
N SER A 105 20.88 16.59 -29.55
CA SER A 105 20.81 15.14 -29.34
C SER A 105 21.39 14.70 -27.99
N MET A 106 21.57 15.62 -27.06
CA MET A 106 22.18 15.30 -25.77
C MET A 106 21.64 16.17 -24.64
N VAL A 107 21.40 15.56 -23.48
CA VAL A 107 21.24 16.21 -22.18
C VAL A 107 22.41 15.79 -21.30
N ASP A 108 23.17 16.77 -20.82
CA ASP A 108 24.31 16.60 -19.92
C ASP A 108 24.00 17.28 -18.59
N VAL A 109 24.06 16.53 -17.50
CA VAL A 109 23.73 17.00 -16.15
C VAL A 109 24.91 16.72 -15.24
N ARG A 110 25.48 17.78 -14.66
CA ARG A 110 26.59 17.69 -13.72
C ARG A 110 26.24 18.34 -12.39
N SER A 111 26.33 17.59 -11.31
CA SER A 111 26.32 18.12 -9.94
C SER A 111 27.70 17.94 -9.31
N ALA A 112 27.84 18.22 -8.00
CA ALA A 112 29.12 18.08 -7.30
C ALA A 112 29.70 16.67 -7.43
N ASN A 113 28.87 15.64 -7.28
CA ASN A 113 29.32 14.25 -7.20
C ASN A 113 28.68 13.35 -8.28
N ARG A 114 27.88 13.89 -9.19
CA ARG A 114 27.14 13.11 -10.20
C ARG A 114 27.30 13.69 -11.59
N HIS A 115 27.39 12.81 -12.58
CA HIS A 115 27.36 13.14 -13.99
C HIS A 115 26.42 12.19 -14.72
N LEU A 116 25.33 12.72 -15.25
CA LEU A 116 24.41 12.00 -16.11
C LEU A 116 24.51 12.53 -17.54
N THR A 117 24.50 11.62 -18.52
CA THR A 117 24.33 11.97 -19.92
C THR A 117 23.24 11.12 -20.54
N PHE A 118 22.30 11.77 -21.24
CA PHE A 118 21.34 11.12 -22.12
C PHE A 118 21.72 11.50 -23.55
N ARG A 119 22.20 10.54 -24.34
CA ARG A 119 22.56 10.75 -25.75
C ARG A 119 21.51 10.09 -26.63
N PHE A 120 20.79 10.89 -27.39
CA PHE A 120 19.75 10.45 -28.30
C PHE A 120 20.36 10.03 -29.64
N SER A 121 19.83 8.97 -30.25
CA SER A 121 20.34 8.43 -31.52
C SER A 121 20.13 9.37 -32.71
N LYS A 122 19.20 10.32 -32.58
CA LYS A 122 18.85 11.34 -33.57
C LYS A 122 18.66 12.69 -32.90
N ASN A 123 18.56 13.75 -33.71
CA ASN A 123 18.16 15.06 -33.20
C ASN A 123 16.75 14.95 -32.58
N ALA A 124 16.62 15.40 -31.34
CA ALA A 124 15.37 15.47 -30.60
C ALA A 124 15.03 16.94 -30.31
N GLY A 125 13.74 17.26 -30.24
CA GLY A 125 13.29 18.57 -29.77
C GLY A 125 13.49 18.68 -28.27
N ILE A 126 14.67 19.09 -27.81
CA ILE A 126 15.03 19.15 -26.38
C ILE A 126 14.83 20.57 -25.84
N THR A 127 13.96 20.71 -24.84
CA THR A 127 13.66 21.99 -24.18
C THR A 127 13.92 21.87 -22.69
N ARG A 128 14.75 22.76 -22.14
CA ARG A 128 15.03 22.85 -20.70
C ARG A 128 14.08 23.84 -20.03
N GLN A 129 13.51 23.44 -18.89
CA GLN A 129 12.68 24.26 -18.01
C GLN A 129 13.19 24.12 -16.57
N GLY A 130 14.12 24.99 -16.17
CA GLY A 130 14.76 24.89 -14.85
C GLY A 130 15.57 23.59 -14.71
N ARG A 131 15.11 22.70 -13.82
CA ARG A 131 15.68 21.35 -13.57
C ARG A 131 14.95 20.22 -14.31
N ARG A 132 13.96 20.56 -15.12
CA ARG A 132 13.25 19.64 -15.99
C ARG A 132 13.72 19.79 -17.43
N VAL A 133 13.75 18.69 -18.17
CA VAL A 133 14.05 18.68 -19.59
C VAL A 133 12.99 17.87 -20.31
N LEU A 134 12.30 18.49 -21.26
CA LEU A 134 11.37 17.81 -22.14
C LEU A 134 12.09 17.41 -23.42
N VAL A 135 11.96 16.15 -23.80
CA VAL A 135 12.48 15.60 -25.04
C VAL A 135 11.30 15.22 -25.91
N ARG A 136 11.04 16.01 -26.96
CA ARG A 136 9.92 15.78 -27.87
C ARG A 136 10.06 14.41 -28.53
N MET A 137 8.97 13.65 -28.50
CA MET A 137 8.90 12.31 -29.08
C MET A 137 7.95 12.25 -30.28
N LEU A 138 6.72 12.73 -30.13
CA LEU A 138 5.67 12.65 -31.14
C LEU A 138 5.06 14.03 -31.33
N GLU A 139 5.04 14.53 -32.56
CA GLU A 139 4.33 15.77 -32.92
C GLU A 139 2.86 15.47 -33.21
N ALA A 140 1.97 16.45 -32.98
CA ALA A 140 0.51 16.29 -33.12
C ALA A 140 0.02 15.82 -34.51
N SER A 141 0.87 15.95 -35.53
CA SER A 141 0.62 15.54 -36.91
C SER A 141 1.21 14.15 -37.26
N GLN A 142 1.96 13.52 -36.36
CA GLN A 142 2.68 12.26 -36.61
C GLN A 142 1.95 11.06 -36.01
N GLN A 143 1.68 10.01 -36.79
CA GLN A 143 0.98 8.84 -36.25
C GLN A 143 1.86 7.97 -35.31
N SER A 144 3.18 7.97 -35.53
CA SER A 144 4.12 7.17 -34.74
C SER A 144 5.51 7.76 -34.70
N ALA A 145 6.24 7.52 -33.62
CA ALA A 145 7.65 7.88 -33.49
C ALA A 145 8.40 6.91 -32.58
N THR A 146 9.72 6.87 -32.74
CA THR A 146 10.63 6.12 -31.88
C THR A 146 11.70 7.06 -31.34
N LEU A 147 11.85 7.08 -30.03
CA LEU A 147 12.95 7.74 -29.33
C LEU A 147 13.91 6.67 -28.81
N GLU A 148 15.20 6.83 -29.08
CA GLU A 148 16.23 5.97 -28.52
C GLU A 148 17.32 6.83 -27.89
N ALA A 149 17.73 6.46 -26.67
CA ALA A 149 18.74 7.17 -25.89
C ALA A 149 19.67 6.21 -25.16
N THR A 150 20.97 6.47 -25.21
CA THR A 150 21.92 5.87 -24.27
C THR A 150 22.02 6.78 -23.04
N LEU A 151 21.69 6.22 -21.89
CA LEU A 151 21.95 6.80 -20.57
C LEU A 151 23.32 6.34 -20.09
N THR A 152 24.15 7.29 -19.65
CA THR A 152 25.37 7.01 -18.88
C THR A 152 25.36 7.78 -17.57
N ALA A 153 25.69 7.10 -16.48
CA ALA A 153 25.86 7.67 -15.16
C ALA A 153 27.27 7.42 -14.65
N ASP A 154 27.85 8.47 -14.09
CA ASP A 154 29.14 8.46 -13.43
C ASP A 154 29.07 9.35 -12.18
N GLY A 155 30.05 9.22 -11.30
CA GLY A 155 30.11 9.98 -10.06
C GLY A 155 30.85 9.25 -8.95
N THR A 156 31.03 9.97 -7.85
CA THR A 156 31.67 9.43 -6.65
C THR A 156 30.71 8.49 -5.92
N VAL A 157 30.99 7.19 -5.92
CA VAL A 157 30.28 6.21 -5.11
C VAL A 157 31.00 6.08 -3.77
N ASP A 158 30.23 6.07 -2.68
CA ASP A 158 30.79 5.79 -1.36
C ASP A 158 31.08 4.29 -1.23
N HIS A 159 32.37 3.94 -1.20
CA HIS A 159 32.86 2.59 -0.97
C HIS A 159 33.36 2.38 0.46
N SER A 160 33.08 3.30 1.38
CA SER A 160 33.42 3.12 2.78
C SER A 160 32.71 1.89 3.35
N GLU A 161 33.40 1.18 4.25
CA GLU A 161 32.87 -0.01 4.88
C GLU A 161 31.65 0.34 5.74
N ALA A 162 30.48 -0.17 5.37
CA ALA A 162 29.30 -0.08 6.21
C ALA A 162 29.49 -0.97 7.46
N ARG A 163 29.74 -0.36 8.62
CA ARG A 163 29.80 -1.08 9.90
C ARG A 163 28.41 -1.22 10.49
N VAL A 164 27.89 -2.45 10.49
CA VAL A 164 26.64 -2.82 11.13
C VAL A 164 26.94 -3.50 12.47
N SER A 165 26.45 -2.95 13.57
CA SER A 165 26.56 -3.53 14.91
C SER A 165 25.17 -3.82 15.49
N MET A 166 25.00 -4.95 16.15
CA MET A 166 23.76 -5.32 16.82
C MET A 166 23.89 -5.17 18.34
N ASP A 167 23.06 -4.31 18.94
CA ASP A 167 22.93 -4.21 20.40
C ASP A 167 21.96 -5.28 20.90
N VAL A 168 22.51 -6.36 21.46
CA VAL A 168 21.72 -7.46 22.04
C VAL A 168 21.30 -7.21 23.49
N SER A 169 21.73 -6.10 24.12
CA SER A 169 21.37 -5.76 25.50
C SER A 169 19.94 -5.26 25.64
N ARG A 170 19.31 -4.90 24.51
CA ARG A 170 17.94 -4.37 24.43
C ARG A 170 17.16 -5.04 23.30
N PRO A 171 16.82 -6.34 23.46
CA PRO A 171 16.05 -7.03 22.44
C PRO A 171 14.68 -6.34 22.27
N GLY A 172 14.21 -6.27 21.02
CA GLY A 172 12.83 -5.90 20.71
C GLY A 172 11.86 -7.05 21.00
N ASP A 173 10.62 -6.90 20.52
CA ASP A 173 9.62 -7.95 20.62
C ASP A 173 10.04 -9.22 19.87
N ARG A 174 9.56 -10.36 20.35
CA ARG A 174 9.84 -11.66 19.72
C ARG A 174 9.25 -11.68 18.31
N PHE A 175 10.12 -11.82 17.31
CA PHE A 175 9.69 -12.10 15.95
C PHE A 175 9.08 -13.51 15.88
N MET A 176 7.77 -13.58 15.67
CA MET A 176 7.06 -14.86 15.61
C MET A 176 7.27 -15.58 14.27
N GLY A 177 7.49 -14.82 13.19
CA GLY A 177 7.75 -15.31 11.84
C GLY A 177 6.94 -14.56 10.78
N LEU A 178 6.93 -15.11 9.57
CA LEU A 178 6.14 -14.60 8.45
C LEU A 178 4.79 -15.32 8.38
N GLY A 179 3.77 -14.65 7.86
CA GLY A 179 2.45 -15.25 7.62
C GLY A 179 2.02 -15.06 6.18
N GLY A 180 0.80 -15.49 5.86
CA GLY A 180 0.22 -15.30 4.54
C GLY A 180 -1.30 -15.42 4.52
N ASN A 181 -1.90 -14.89 3.47
CA ASN A 181 -3.30 -15.12 3.13
C ASN A 181 -3.42 -16.48 2.44
N PHE A 182 -4.16 -17.39 3.06
CA PHE A 182 -4.58 -18.68 2.51
C PHE A 182 -6.05 -18.58 2.06
N ARG A 183 -6.36 -17.49 1.35
CA ARG A 183 -7.65 -17.26 0.71
C ARG A 183 -7.63 -17.95 -0.65
N LEU A 184 -8.58 -18.83 -0.89
CA LEU A 184 -8.65 -19.64 -2.11
C LEU A 184 -9.40 -18.86 -3.21
N GLN A 185 -8.66 -18.17 -4.07
CA GLN A 185 -9.21 -17.35 -5.16
C GLN A 185 -9.01 -17.99 -6.53
N ASN A 186 -7.93 -18.75 -6.71
CA ASN A 186 -7.61 -19.46 -7.92
C ASN A 186 -7.45 -20.97 -7.60
N PRO A 187 -8.53 -21.75 -7.75
CA PRO A 187 -8.50 -23.19 -7.46
C PRO A 187 -7.44 -23.96 -8.26
N GLN A 188 -7.01 -23.46 -9.42
CA GLN A 188 -6.03 -24.13 -10.28
C GLN A 188 -4.59 -23.93 -9.79
N HIS A 189 -4.26 -22.77 -9.23
CA HIS A 189 -2.89 -22.41 -8.91
C HIS A 189 -2.60 -22.28 -7.41
N ASP A 190 -3.60 -21.88 -6.60
CA ASP A 190 -3.43 -21.68 -5.17
C ASP A 190 -2.92 -22.94 -4.45
N PRO A 191 -3.44 -24.16 -4.72
CA PRO A 191 -2.96 -25.36 -4.01
C PRO A 191 -1.46 -25.59 -4.16
N ALA A 192 -0.92 -25.49 -5.37
CA ALA A 192 0.50 -25.72 -5.62
C ALA A 192 1.39 -24.66 -4.95
N VAL A 193 0.96 -23.39 -4.98
CA VAL A 193 1.70 -22.29 -4.32
C VAL A 193 1.63 -22.43 -2.80
N ILE A 194 0.46 -22.77 -2.24
CA ILE A 194 0.27 -23.00 -0.81
C ILE A 194 1.15 -24.16 -0.34
N ASP A 195 1.14 -25.28 -1.06
CA ASP A 195 1.95 -26.46 -0.72
C ASP A 195 3.44 -26.14 -0.78
N TYR A 196 3.89 -25.44 -1.83
CA TYR A 196 5.27 -24.99 -1.91
C TYR A 196 5.64 -24.09 -0.72
N CYS A 197 4.80 -23.11 -0.37
CA CYS A 197 5.04 -22.21 0.75
C CYS A 197 5.11 -22.97 2.09
N LEU A 198 4.16 -23.86 2.36
CA LEU A 198 4.09 -24.61 3.61
C LEU A 198 5.22 -25.64 3.75
N ASN A 199 5.72 -26.20 2.63
CA ASN A 199 6.81 -27.18 2.64
C ASN A 199 8.20 -26.54 2.70
N ASN A 200 8.37 -25.30 2.24
CA ASN A 200 9.68 -24.66 2.09
C ASN A 200 9.90 -23.44 2.98
N MET A 201 8.85 -22.91 3.61
CA MET A 201 8.95 -21.75 4.50
C MET A 201 8.39 -22.05 5.88
N ARG A 202 9.03 -21.49 6.91
CA ARG A 202 8.47 -21.47 8.25
C ARG A 202 7.38 -20.39 8.32
N VAL A 203 6.15 -20.78 8.00
CA VAL A 203 4.96 -19.94 8.17
C VAL A 203 4.54 -19.96 9.65
N ALA A 204 4.44 -18.80 10.27
CA ALA A 204 4.12 -18.64 11.69
C ALA A 204 2.66 -18.29 11.95
N PHE A 205 1.97 -17.71 10.96
CA PHE A 205 0.55 -17.36 11.03
C PHE A 205 -0.14 -17.65 9.71
N GLY A 206 -1.34 -18.21 9.78
CA GLY A 206 -2.23 -18.34 8.64
C GLY A 206 -3.37 -17.34 8.75
N ARG A 207 -3.79 -16.74 7.63
CA ARG A 207 -5.03 -15.95 7.55
C ARG A 207 -5.95 -16.56 6.50
N VAL A 208 -7.18 -16.90 6.87
CA VAL A 208 -8.20 -17.50 6.00
C VAL A 208 -9.41 -16.57 5.86
N GLU A 209 -10.15 -16.76 4.78
CA GLU A 209 -11.41 -16.03 4.54
C GLU A 209 -12.54 -16.64 5.38
N LEU A 210 -13.42 -15.78 5.90
CA LEU A 210 -14.79 -16.12 6.26
C LEU A 210 -15.65 -15.79 5.03
N PRO A 211 -16.12 -16.79 4.26
CA PRO A 211 -16.95 -16.53 3.09
C PRO A 211 -18.38 -16.15 3.49
N TRP A 212 -18.55 -14.99 4.11
CA TRP A 212 -19.75 -14.66 4.90
C TRP A 212 -21.02 -14.67 4.07
N ALA A 213 -20.98 -14.05 2.89
CA ALA A 213 -22.09 -14.04 1.94
C ALA A 213 -22.57 -15.44 1.52
N ARG A 214 -21.69 -16.45 1.60
CA ARG A 214 -22.01 -17.85 1.28
C ARG A 214 -22.37 -18.67 2.52
N TRP A 215 -21.82 -18.31 3.68
CA TRP A 215 -22.15 -18.95 4.95
C TRP A 215 -23.62 -18.76 5.33
N GLN A 216 -24.13 -17.55 5.19
CA GLN A 216 -25.53 -17.22 5.46
C GLN A 216 -26.04 -16.25 4.39
N PRO A 217 -26.35 -16.71 3.17
CA PRO A 217 -26.78 -15.86 2.07
C PRO A 217 -28.11 -15.15 2.34
N ARG A 218 -28.96 -15.72 3.21
CA ARG A 218 -30.29 -15.21 3.54
C ARG A 218 -30.46 -15.11 5.05
N GLU A 219 -31.11 -14.05 5.51
CA GLU A 219 -31.19 -13.70 6.93
C GLU A 219 -31.91 -14.77 7.77
N GLU A 220 -32.95 -15.38 7.20
CA GLU A 220 -33.77 -16.43 7.82
C GLU A 220 -33.09 -17.80 7.86
N MET A 221 -31.96 -17.96 7.18
CA MET A 221 -31.24 -19.23 7.15
C MET A 221 -30.54 -19.48 8.49
N GLU A 222 -30.68 -20.68 9.04
CA GLU A 222 -29.93 -21.13 10.22
C GLU A 222 -28.71 -21.94 9.77
N PRO A 223 -27.50 -21.33 9.70
CA PRO A 223 -26.37 -21.99 9.07
C PRO A 223 -25.79 -23.15 9.90
N MET A 224 -26.04 -23.16 11.21
CA MET A 224 -25.58 -24.21 12.13
C MET A 224 -26.26 -25.57 11.92
N SER A 225 -27.46 -25.60 11.32
CA SER A 225 -28.26 -26.81 11.13
C SER A 225 -28.12 -27.42 9.74
N GLN A 226 -27.32 -26.82 8.85
CA GLN A 226 -27.15 -27.32 7.49
C GLN A 226 -26.43 -28.68 7.49
N SER A 227 -27.00 -29.62 6.73
CA SER A 227 -26.40 -30.94 6.47
C SER A 227 -25.29 -30.88 5.43
N GLU A 228 -25.34 -29.90 4.53
CA GLU A 228 -24.38 -29.68 3.45
C GLU A 228 -24.00 -28.20 3.43
N LEU A 229 -22.70 -27.90 3.30
CA LEU A 229 -22.17 -26.54 3.22
C LEU A 229 -21.94 -26.13 1.76
N ASP A 230 -21.98 -24.83 1.51
CA ASP A 230 -21.40 -24.28 0.27
C ASP A 230 -19.94 -24.73 0.13
N GLY A 231 -19.56 -25.16 -1.08
CA GLY A 231 -18.25 -25.74 -1.33
C GLY A 231 -17.07 -24.81 -1.01
N HIS A 232 -17.22 -23.49 -1.18
CA HIS A 232 -16.18 -22.51 -0.85
C HIS A 232 -16.06 -22.30 0.67
N VAL A 233 -17.19 -22.35 1.38
CA VAL A 233 -17.22 -22.35 2.86
C VAL A 233 -16.47 -23.58 3.39
N GLU A 234 -16.78 -24.76 2.87
CA GLU A 234 -16.10 -26.01 3.23
C GLU A 234 -14.59 -25.93 2.97
N GLN A 235 -14.19 -25.44 1.79
CA GLN A 235 -12.79 -25.32 1.42
C GLN A 235 -12.02 -24.37 2.36
N SER A 236 -12.62 -23.24 2.74
CA SER A 236 -11.98 -22.33 3.71
C SER A 236 -11.83 -22.97 5.09
N LEU A 237 -12.84 -23.68 5.58
CA LEU A 237 -12.79 -24.43 6.84
C LEU A 237 -11.73 -25.55 6.80
N GLN A 238 -11.63 -26.29 5.70
CA GLN A 238 -10.61 -27.33 5.54
C GLN A 238 -9.19 -26.75 5.50
N MET A 239 -9.01 -25.60 4.83
CA MET A 239 -7.72 -24.89 4.85
C MET A 239 -7.37 -24.43 6.27
N ALA A 240 -8.32 -23.83 6.99
CA ALA A 240 -8.14 -23.46 8.38
C ALA A 240 -7.80 -24.67 9.26
N ARG A 241 -8.47 -25.82 9.06
CA ARG A 241 -8.19 -27.07 9.77
C ARG A 241 -6.77 -27.55 9.52
N ARG A 242 -6.32 -27.52 8.26
CA ARG A 242 -4.97 -27.90 7.86
C ARG A 242 -3.93 -27.04 8.58
N LEU A 243 -4.06 -25.71 8.52
CA LEU A 243 -3.12 -24.79 9.16
C LEU A 243 -3.12 -24.96 10.70
N TYR A 244 -4.29 -25.12 11.30
CA TYR A 244 -4.44 -25.37 12.73
C TYR A 244 -3.79 -26.69 13.17
N ALA A 245 -3.95 -27.76 12.38
CA ALA A 245 -3.32 -29.07 12.63
C ALA A 245 -1.79 -29.01 12.53
N MET A 246 -1.23 -28.04 11.78
CA MET A 246 0.20 -27.75 11.75
C MET A 246 0.68 -26.94 12.98
N GLY A 247 -0.20 -26.63 13.93
CA GLY A 247 0.11 -25.86 15.13
C GLY A 247 0.19 -24.34 14.90
N MET A 248 -0.34 -23.84 13.77
CA MET A 248 -0.31 -22.42 13.46
C MET A 248 -1.52 -21.69 14.07
N PRO A 249 -1.33 -20.50 14.67
CA PRO A 249 -2.43 -19.57 14.89
C PRO A 249 -3.08 -19.18 13.56
N VAL A 250 -4.41 -19.32 13.48
CA VAL A 250 -5.18 -18.99 12.28
C VAL A 250 -6.06 -17.76 12.53
N ILE A 251 -5.84 -16.70 11.76
CA ILE A 251 -6.67 -15.49 11.72
C ILE A 251 -7.81 -15.71 10.73
N LEU A 252 -9.02 -15.34 11.12
CA LEU A 252 -10.22 -15.39 10.29
C LEU A 252 -10.59 -13.96 9.88
N SER A 253 -10.76 -13.70 8.59
CA SER A 253 -11.14 -12.36 8.14
C SER A 253 -12.31 -12.39 7.18
N ALA A 254 -13.26 -11.47 7.37
CA ALA A 254 -14.41 -11.31 6.48
C ALA A 254 -14.16 -10.15 5.50
N TRP A 255 -14.37 -10.42 4.21
CA TRP A 255 -14.39 -9.40 3.16
C TRP A 255 -15.83 -9.06 2.78
N PHE A 256 -16.57 -10.07 2.29
CA PHE A 256 -17.85 -9.87 1.63
C PHE A 256 -19.02 -10.21 2.56
N PRO A 257 -19.76 -9.22 3.07
CA PRO A 257 -20.97 -9.45 3.84
C PRO A 257 -22.12 -9.94 2.95
N PRO A 258 -23.06 -10.74 3.48
CA PRO A 258 -24.31 -11.03 2.78
C PRO A 258 -25.15 -9.76 2.64
N GLU A 259 -25.97 -9.67 1.59
CA GLU A 259 -26.78 -8.47 1.30
C GLU A 259 -27.73 -8.06 2.43
N TRP A 260 -28.21 -9.02 3.22
CA TRP A 260 -29.11 -8.74 4.32
C TRP A 260 -28.42 -8.01 5.49
N ALA A 261 -27.10 -8.10 5.60
CA ALA A 261 -26.30 -7.49 6.67
C ALA A 261 -25.85 -6.05 6.33
N LEU A 262 -26.12 -5.59 5.12
CA LEU A 262 -25.69 -4.28 4.63
C LEU A 262 -26.79 -3.23 4.80
N ASP A 263 -26.40 -2.02 5.17
CA ASP A 263 -27.30 -0.87 5.10
C ASP A 263 -27.57 -0.53 3.63
N LYS A 264 -28.85 -0.56 3.23
CA LYS A 264 -29.29 -0.28 1.85
C LYS A 264 -29.57 1.20 1.60
N VAL A 265 -29.50 2.03 2.64
CA VAL A 265 -29.93 3.43 2.63
C VAL A 265 -28.73 4.38 2.67
N ASN A 266 -27.56 3.92 3.11
CA ASN A 266 -26.44 4.79 3.39
C ASN A 266 -25.33 4.73 2.32
N ASP A 267 -25.30 5.73 1.44
CA ASP A 267 -24.24 5.98 0.44
C ASP A 267 -23.16 6.94 1.00
N ARG A 268 -22.79 6.79 2.28
CA ARG A 268 -21.83 7.69 2.94
C ARG A 268 -20.45 7.67 2.28
N PHE A 269 -20.12 6.58 1.61
CA PHE A 269 -18.81 6.35 1.03
C PHE A 269 -18.91 6.00 -0.45
N PRO A 270 -18.44 6.86 -1.37
CA PRO A 270 -18.48 6.57 -2.79
C PRO A 270 -17.55 5.41 -3.13
N ALA A 271 -17.98 4.55 -4.07
CA ALA A 271 -17.15 3.46 -4.57
C ALA A 271 -15.82 3.99 -5.14
N ARG A 272 -14.71 3.36 -4.74
CA ARG A 272 -13.38 3.66 -5.27
C ARG A 272 -12.88 2.47 -6.08
N ASN A 273 -12.53 2.72 -7.35
CA ASN A 273 -12.00 1.69 -8.26
C ASN A 273 -12.86 0.41 -8.39
N GLY A 274 -14.20 0.55 -8.31
CA GLY A 274 -15.13 -0.58 -8.41
C GLY A 274 -15.37 -1.34 -7.11
N VAL A 275 -14.70 -0.98 -6.01
CA VAL A 275 -14.97 -1.49 -4.66
C VAL A 275 -15.90 -0.52 -3.95
N ALA A 276 -17.04 -1.01 -3.47
CA ALA A 276 -18.01 -0.21 -2.74
C ALA A 276 -17.76 -0.35 -1.24
N ALA A 277 -17.48 0.77 -0.57
CA ALA A 277 -17.42 0.84 0.88
C ALA A 277 -18.85 0.81 1.43
N LYS A 278 -19.26 -0.33 1.99
CA LYS A 278 -20.63 -0.53 2.48
C LYS A 278 -20.66 -0.59 3.99
N GLU A 279 -21.63 0.08 4.58
CA GLU A 279 -21.85 0.03 6.02
C GLU A 279 -22.65 -1.24 6.38
N LEU A 280 -22.36 -1.79 7.56
CA LEU A 280 -23.21 -2.82 8.15
C LEU A 280 -24.49 -2.18 8.69
N ASP A 281 -25.62 -2.87 8.51
CA ASP A 281 -26.92 -2.42 9.00
C ASP A 281 -26.91 -2.40 10.54
N GLN A 282 -26.88 -1.20 11.11
CA GLN A 282 -26.81 -0.98 12.55
C GLN A 282 -28.04 -1.56 13.29
N THR A 283 -29.18 -1.70 12.62
CA THR A 283 -30.39 -2.29 13.20
C THR A 283 -30.31 -3.82 13.31
N LYS A 284 -29.32 -4.44 12.65
CA LYS A 284 -29.14 -5.89 12.56
C LYS A 284 -27.89 -6.39 13.27
N MET A 285 -27.20 -5.57 14.06
CA MET A 285 -25.92 -5.93 14.68
C MET A 285 -25.98 -7.19 15.54
N ASP A 286 -27.10 -7.48 16.20
CA ASP A 286 -27.29 -8.72 16.95
C ASP A 286 -27.33 -9.95 16.02
N ARG A 287 -28.04 -9.85 14.89
CA ARG A 287 -28.13 -10.92 13.88
C ARG A 287 -26.80 -11.12 13.15
N ILE A 288 -26.12 -10.03 12.83
CA ILE A 288 -24.76 -10.02 12.28
C ILE A 288 -23.78 -10.71 13.23
N SER A 289 -23.77 -10.31 14.50
CA SER A 289 -22.93 -10.91 15.54
C SER A 289 -23.24 -12.38 15.73
N LYS A 290 -24.53 -12.78 15.69
CA LYS A 290 -24.94 -14.19 15.72
C LYS A 290 -24.34 -14.95 14.54
N SER A 291 -24.49 -14.45 13.31
CA SER A 291 -24.02 -15.09 12.08
C SER A 291 -22.50 -15.39 12.11
N LEU A 292 -21.71 -14.37 12.46
CA LEU A 292 -20.26 -14.48 12.55
C LEU A 292 -19.83 -15.43 13.68
N ALA A 293 -20.48 -15.33 14.85
CA ALA A 293 -20.19 -16.21 15.97
C ALA A 293 -20.64 -17.65 15.72
N ASP A 294 -21.72 -17.86 14.96
CA ASP A 294 -22.18 -19.18 14.52
C ASP A 294 -21.11 -19.83 13.63
N TYR A 295 -20.53 -19.12 12.66
CA TYR A 295 -19.41 -19.65 11.86
C TYR A 295 -18.24 -20.11 12.72
N ILE A 296 -17.81 -19.28 13.67
CA ILE A 296 -16.69 -19.61 14.58
C ILE A 296 -17.05 -20.81 15.47
N THR A 297 -18.28 -20.88 15.95
CA THR A 297 -18.78 -22.02 16.74
C THR A 297 -18.83 -23.29 15.90
N TYR A 298 -19.28 -23.20 14.66
CA TYR A 298 -19.33 -24.31 13.71
C TYR A 298 -17.93 -24.86 13.43
N ALA A 299 -16.97 -23.99 13.11
CA ALA A 299 -15.57 -24.36 12.91
C ALA A 299 -14.99 -25.09 14.13
N LYS A 300 -15.27 -24.61 15.34
CA LYS A 300 -14.83 -25.25 16.59
C LYS A 300 -15.45 -26.62 16.80
N THR A 301 -16.77 -26.72 16.62
CA THR A 301 -17.53 -27.94 16.96
C THR A 301 -17.43 -29.03 15.90
N ARG A 302 -17.36 -28.66 14.61
CA ARG A 302 -17.35 -29.61 13.49
C ARG A 302 -15.95 -29.89 12.92
N TYR A 303 -15.04 -28.92 12.99
CA TYR A 303 -13.68 -29.04 12.42
C TYR A 303 -12.58 -29.06 13.48
N GLY A 304 -12.92 -28.81 14.75
CA GLY A 304 -11.94 -28.77 15.85
C GLY A 304 -11.01 -27.56 15.80
N ILE A 305 -11.43 -26.47 15.13
CA ILE A 305 -10.60 -25.28 14.91
C ILE A 305 -10.95 -24.20 15.93
N GLU A 306 -9.95 -23.66 16.62
CA GLU A 306 -10.12 -22.44 17.41
C GLU A 306 -9.32 -21.31 16.75
N PHE A 307 -10.03 -20.39 16.08
CA PHE A 307 -9.39 -19.24 15.43
C PHE A 307 -8.69 -18.36 16.46
N TYR A 308 -7.49 -17.92 16.13
CA TYR A 308 -6.67 -17.05 16.98
C TYR A 308 -7.29 -15.65 17.09
N ALA A 309 -7.70 -15.07 15.97
CA ALA A 309 -8.32 -13.75 15.91
C ALA A 309 -9.34 -13.63 14.76
N PHE A 310 -10.25 -12.67 14.87
CA PHE A 310 -11.17 -12.24 13.82
C PHE A 310 -10.96 -10.76 13.43
N SER A 311 -11.17 -10.43 12.15
CA SER A 311 -11.21 -9.05 11.62
C SER A 311 -12.16 -8.90 10.43
N PHE A 312 -12.50 -7.65 10.09
CA PHE A 312 -12.95 -7.27 8.75
C PHE A 312 -11.77 -6.72 7.96
N ASN A 313 -11.64 -7.12 6.70
CA ASN A 313 -10.52 -6.70 5.85
C ASN A 313 -10.62 -5.23 5.47
N GLU A 314 -9.58 -4.44 5.78
CA GLU A 314 -9.39 -3.05 5.34
C GLU A 314 -10.62 -2.16 5.56
N SER A 315 -11.24 -2.34 6.73
CA SER A 315 -12.45 -1.60 7.11
C SER A 315 -12.23 -0.11 7.38
N ASP A 316 -10.97 0.34 7.37
CA ASP A 316 -10.59 1.75 7.43
C ASP A 316 -10.83 2.49 6.10
N ILE A 317 -10.76 1.78 4.96
CA ILE A 317 -11.03 2.35 3.63
C ILE A 317 -12.23 1.73 2.92
N GLY A 318 -12.81 0.67 3.49
CA GLY A 318 -14.05 0.09 2.99
C GLY A 318 -13.87 -0.86 1.83
N ILE A 319 -12.97 -1.85 1.95
CA ILE A 319 -12.99 -3.00 1.04
C ILE A 319 -14.17 -3.90 1.43
N ASP A 320 -15.36 -3.53 0.94
CA ASP A 320 -16.69 -4.14 1.15
C ASP A 320 -17.36 -3.93 2.51
N VAL A 321 -16.60 -3.73 3.59
CA VAL A 321 -17.13 -3.28 4.89
C VAL A 321 -16.36 -2.05 5.33
N ILE A 322 -17.05 -0.97 5.68
CA ILE A 322 -16.42 0.25 6.21
C ILE A 322 -16.88 0.57 7.62
N PHE A 323 -15.93 1.00 8.45
CA PHE A 323 -16.19 1.56 9.77
C PHE A 323 -15.55 2.93 9.90
N THR A 324 -16.17 3.79 10.72
CA THR A 324 -15.46 4.85 11.44
C THR A 324 -14.64 4.25 12.59
N PRO A 325 -13.63 4.97 13.12
CA PRO A 325 -12.85 4.53 14.28
C PRO A 325 -13.74 4.16 15.50
N GLU A 326 -14.81 4.91 15.73
CA GLU A 326 -15.78 4.69 16.82
C GLU A 326 -16.67 3.47 16.56
N GLU A 327 -17.12 3.26 15.32
CA GLU A 327 -17.87 2.06 14.92
C GLU A 327 -17.04 0.80 15.08
N HIS A 328 -15.76 0.84 14.67
CA HIS A 328 -14.83 -0.26 14.88
C HIS A 328 -14.67 -0.56 16.37
N ALA A 329 -14.46 0.45 17.23
CA ALA A 329 -14.38 0.24 18.68
C ALA A 329 -15.65 -0.37 19.28
N ARG A 330 -16.82 0.13 18.88
CA ARG A 330 -18.11 -0.43 19.30
C ARG A 330 -18.26 -1.88 18.87
N PHE A 331 -17.94 -2.20 17.61
CA PHE A 331 -17.99 -3.57 17.10
C PHE A 331 -17.07 -4.50 17.91
N ILE A 332 -15.82 -4.09 18.16
CA ILE A 332 -14.87 -4.87 18.97
C ILE A 332 -15.46 -5.20 20.35
N ARG A 333 -16.04 -4.20 21.02
CA ARG A 333 -16.63 -4.39 22.36
C ARG A 333 -17.83 -5.34 22.32
N GLU A 334 -18.78 -5.09 21.44
CA GLU A 334 -20.06 -5.82 21.40
C GLU A 334 -19.89 -7.24 20.85
N PHE A 335 -19.15 -7.40 19.75
CA PHE A 335 -18.87 -8.71 19.19
C PHE A 335 -17.94 -9.51 20.11
N GLY A 336 -16.96 -8.87 20.75
CA GLY A 336 -16.10 -9.52 21.74
C GLY A 336 -16.91 -10.09 22.91
N ALA A 337 -17.89 -9.34 23.40
CA ALA A 337 -18.82 -9.83 24.42
C ALA A 337 -19.69 -10.99 23.92
N CYS A 338 -20.13 -10.96 22.66
CA CYS A 338 -20.86 -12.08 22.02
C CYS A 338 -20.02 -13.37 22.00
N LEU A 339 -18.76 -13.28 21.58
CA LEU A 339 -17.83 -14.42 21.56
C LEU A 339 -17.57 -14.97 22.97
N ALA A 340 -17.33 -14.07 23.94
CA ALA A 340 -17.10 -14.45 25.33
C ALA A 340 -18.31 -15.19 25.95
N LYS A 341 -19.54 -14.71 25.71
CA LYS A 341 -20.78 -15.38 26.16
C LYS A 341 -20.92 -16.80 25.60
N ARG A 342 -20.34 -17.07 24.43
CA ARG A 342 -20.33 -18.39 23.78
C ARG A 342 -19.13 -19.26 24.15
N GLY A 343 -18.25 -18.80 25.05
CA GLY A 343 -17.04 -19.52 25.44
C GLY A 343 -16.01 -19.65 24.31
N LEU A 344 -16.04 -18.73 23.35
CA LEU A 344 -15.07 -18.68 22.24
C LEU A 344 -13.87 -17.83 22.67
N LYS A 345 -12.65 -18.36 22.49
CA LYS A 345 -11.41 -17.67 22.85
C LYS A 345 -10.84 -16.79 21.72
N THR A 346 -11.50 -16.76 20.58
CA THR A 346 -11.11 -15.97 19.41
C THR A 346 -10.96 -14.51 19.81
N LYS A 347 -9.76 -13.95 19.62
CA LYS A 347 -9.51 -12.52 19.85
C LYS A 347 -10.10 -11.69 18.72
N LEU A 348 -10.19 -10.37 18.92
CA LEU A 348 -10.51 -9.46 17.82
C LEU A 348 -9.26 -8.65 17.50
N LEU A 349 -8.89 -8.62 16.22
CA LEU A 349 -7.76 -7.85 15.74
C LEU A 349 -8.19 -6.38 15.69
N LEU A 350 -7.42 -5.50 16.34
CA LEU A 350 -7.64 -4.05 16.19
C LEU A 350 -7.01 -3.62 14.87
N GLY A 351 -7.85 -3.26 13.91
CA GLY A 351 -7.42 -2.96 12.55
C GLY A 351 -7.52 -4.17 11.63
N ASP A 352 -6.45 -4.47 10.87
CA ASP A 352 -6.48 -5.11 9.53
C ASP A 352 -6.65 -4.06 8.41
N ASN A 353 -5.88 -2.97 8.54
CA ASN A 353 -6.04 -1.75 7.76
C ASN A 353 -5.30 -1.80 6.42
N SER A 354 -5.69 -0.91 5.51
CA SER A 354 -5.06 -0.73 4.20
C SER A 354 -3.60 -0.25 4.24
N ASP A 355 -3.19 0.41 5.33
CA ASP A 355 -1.84 0.97 5.49
C ASP A 355 -1.32 0.77 6.93
N ALA A 356 -0.01 0.60 7.06
CA ALA A 356 0.67 0.41 8.35
C ALA A 356 0.61 1.65 9.27
N THR A 357 0.20 2.80 8.76
CA THR A 357 0.24 4.09 9.45
C THR A 357 -1.13 4.62 9.89
N THR A 358 -2.25 3.94 9.57
CA THR A 358 -3.61 4.38 9.92
C THR A 358 -3.96 4.09 11.39
N LEU A 359 -3.07 4.49 12.32
CA LEU A 359 -3.22 4.29 13.76
C LEU A 359 -4.46 4.99 14.32
N ASP A 360 -4.87 6.12 13.74
CA ASP A 360 -6.02 6.88 14.19
C ASP A 360 -7.32 6.05 14.13
N PHE A 361 -7.40 5.08 13.21
CA PHE A 361 -8.53 4.14 13.11
C PHE A 361 -8.69 3.25 14.35
N ILE A 362 -7.57 2.79 14.93
CA ILE A 362 -7.60 1.86 16.07
C ILE A 362 -7.53 2.56 17.44
N ARG A 363 -7.25 3.88 17.47
CA ARG A 363 -7.09 4.64 18.72
C ARG A 363 -8.28 4.52 19.67
N PRO A 364 -9.55 4.66 19.23
CA PRO A 364 -10.69 4.55 20.14
C PRO A 364 -10.76 3.16 20.79
N SER A 365 -10.56 2.09 20.01
CA SER A 365 -10.57 0.72 20.52
C SER A 365 -9.43 0.45 21.51
N LEU A 366 -8.25 1.01 21.25
CA LEU A 366 -7.11 0.94 22.17
C LEU A 366 -7.41 1.66 23.50
N ALA A 367 -7.99 2.85 23.45
CA ALA A 367 -8.32 3.63 24.65
C ALA A 367 -9.33 2.88 25.54
N GLU A 368 -10.39 2.31 24.96
CA GLU A 368 -11.37 1.51 25.70
C GLU A 368 -10.73 0.25 26.33
N THR A 369 -9.85 -0.43 25.59
CA THR A 369 -9.15 -1.61 26.10
C THR A 369 -8.27 -1.28 27.31
N LEU A 370 -7.56 -0.16 27.25
CA LEU A 370 -6.71 0.32 28.35
C LEU A 370 -7.53 0.72 29.58
N LEU A 371 -8.68 1.37 29.39
CA LEU A 371 -9.60 1.70 30.48
C LEU A 371 -10.11 0.42 31.17
N ASN A 372 -10.51 -0.60 30.42
CA ASN A 372 -10.97 -1.87 30.97
C ASN A 372 -9.87 -2.65 31.71
N LEU A 373 -8.62 -2.59 31.22
CA LEU A 373 -7.45 -3.16 31.92
C LEU A 373 -7.11 -2.38 33.20
N SER A 374 -7.36 -1.07 33.25
CA SER A 374 -7.13 -0.27 34.46
C SER A 374 -8.21 -0.46 35.54
N ALA A 375 -9.44 -0.79 35.13
CA ALA A 375 -10.56 -1.07 36.04
C ALA A 375 -10.45 -2.45 36.72
N THR A 376 -9.70 -3.38 36.13
CA THR A 376 -9.33 -4.64 36.75
C THR A 376 -7.98 -4.45 37.45
N GLN A 377 -7.96 -4.33 38.78
CA GLN A 377 -6.75 -4.02 39.58
C GLN A 377 -5.61 -5.05 39.37
N HIS A 378 -4.85 -4.90 38.29
CA HIS A 378 -3.68 -5.73 38.00
C HIS A 378 -2.40 -4.89 38.16
N PRO A 379 -1.38 -5.35 38.90
CA PRO A 379 -0.15 -4.59 39.17
C PRO A 379 0.69 -4.26 37.93
N SER A 380 0.35 -4.78 36.75
CA SER A 380 0.98 -4.44 35.46
C SER A 380 0.55 -3.07 34.88
N VAL A 381 -0.54 -2.49 35.38
CA VAL A 381 -1.12 -1.23 34.86
C VAL A 381 -0.23 -0.02 35.18
N ALA A 382 0.37 0.03 36.37
CA ALA A 382 1.32 1.09 36.76
C ALA A 382 2.64 1.05 35.96
N ALA A 383 2.98 -0.08 35.34
CA ALA A 383 4.11 -0.20 34.42
C ALA A 383 3.73 0.24 32.99
N HIS A 384 2.48 0.02 32.58
CA HIS A 384 1.96 0.41 31.27
C HIS A 384 1.65 1.91 31.15
N GLU A 385 1.15 2.57 32.20
CA GLU A 385 1.01 4.03 32.21
C GLU A 385 2.37 4.74 32.09
N ARG A 386 3.43 4.16 32.68
CA ARG A 386 4.81 4.63 32.47
C ARG A 386 5.27 4.43 31.03
N LEU A 387 4.82 3.36 30.36
CA LEU A 387 5.10 3.10 28.95
C LEU A 387 4.42 4.12 28.04
N LEU A 388 3.14 4.46 28.26
CA LEU A 388 2.44 5.52 27.53
C LEU A 388 3.05 6.91 27.79
N ALA A 389 3.42 7.20 29.04
CA ALA A 389 4.12 8.43 29.37
C ALA A 389 5.54 8.47 28.77
N ALA A 390 6.18 7.32 28.52
CA ALA A 390 7.47 7.22 27.86
C ALA A 390 7.35 7.27 26.33
N VAL A 391 6.31 6.67 25.73
CA VAL A 391 6.02 6.71 24.29
C VAL A 391 5.56 8.12 23.89
N GLY A 392 4.69 8.76 24.67
CA GLY A 392 4.29 10.16 24.48
C GLY A 392 5.46 11.13 24.63
N ARG A 393 6.33 10.94 25.63
CA ARG A 393 7.55 11.74 25.80
C ARG A 393 8.61 11.45 24.73
N ARG A 394 8.75 10.21 24.25
CA ARG A 394 9.65 9.86 23.14
C ARG A 394 9.15 10.44 21.82
N HIS A 395 7.85 10.46 21.56
CA HIS A 395 7.26 11.11 20.37
C HIS A 395 7.48 12.64 20.39
N LEU A 396 7.28 13.29 21.54
CA LEU A 396 7.63 14.71 21.73
C LEU A 396 9.13 14.97 21.62
N SER A 397 9.99 14.03 22.03
CA SER A 397 11.45 14.15 21.88
C SER A 397 11.92 13.90 20.45
N PHE A 398 11.26 13.02 19.70
CA PHE A 398 11.55 12.74 18.30
C PHE A 398 11.12 13.94 17.44
N TYR A 399 9.95 14.53 17.71
CA TYR A 399 9.53 15.77 17.08
C TYR A 399 10.33 17.00 17.52
N ARG A 400 10.77 17.10 18.79
CA ARG A 400 11.70 18.17 19.20
C ARG A 400 13.07 18.02 18.55
N ARG A 401 13.59 16.79 18.38
CA ARG A 401 14.85 16.54 17.65
C ARG A 401 14.68 16.76 16.13
N ALA A 402 13.53 16.42 15.55
CA ALA A 402 13.21 16.75 14.16
C ALA A 402 13.02 18.26 13.93
N ALA A 403 12.42 18.97 14.88
CA ALA A 403 12.32 20.44 14.87
C ALA A 403 13.70 21.10 15.08
N SER A 404 14.60 20.47 15.83
CA SER A 404 16.01 20.89 15.96
C SER A 404 16.78 20.68 14.64
N TYR A 405 16.43 19.63 13.87
CA TYR A 405 16.99 19.38 12.55
C TYR A 405 16.44 20.35 11.49
N ALA A 406 15.16 20.73 11.58
CA ALA A 406 14.55 21.76 10.73
C ALA A 406 15.11 23.17 11.01
N ALA A 407 15.51 23.45 12.26
CA ALA A 407 16.19 24.70 12.63
C ALA A 407 17.65 24.78 12.15
N PHE A 408 18.27 23.64 11.77
CA PHE A 408 19.63 23.59 11.23
C PHE A 408 19.68 23.79 9.70
N LEU A 409 18.52 23.91 9.02
CA LEU A 409 18.39 24.07 7.56
C LEU A 409 17.78 25.40 7.11
N GLN A 410 17.87 26.46 7.92
CA GLN A 410 17.73 27.83 7.40
C GLN A 410 19.02 28.62 7.67
N PRO A 411 19.57 29.23 6.62
CA PRO A 411 19.35 30.67 6.55
C PRO A 411 18.95 31.19 5.15
N GLN A 412 18.17 32.27 5.20
CA GLN A 412 17.90 33.25 4.14
C GLN A 412 16.80 32.95 3.11
N ALA A 413 15.57 33.31 3.49
CA ALA A 413 14.69 34.08 2.62
C ALA A 413 13.74 34.95 3.49
N VAL A 414 14.29 36.04 4.03
CA VAL A 414 13.49 37.19 4.44
C VAL A 414 13.16 37.96 3.16
N GLY A 415 11.88 38.08 2.81
CA GLY A 415 11.45 39.00 1.77
C GLY A 415 10.15 38.59 1.08
N CYS A 416 9.10 39.35 1.34
CA CYS A 416 7.89 39.50 0.52
C CYS A 416 6.91 38.30 0.52
N TYR A 417 5.91 38.34 1.40
CA TYR A 417 4.60 38.90 1.08
C TYR A 417 3.73 38.91 2.34
N ALA A 418 3.32 40.11 2.72
CA ALA A 418 2.46 40.36 3.85
C ALA A 418 0.98 40.18 3.46
N ARG A 419 0.17 39.81 4.47
CA ARG A 419 -1.27 40.06 4.63
C ARG A 419 -2.24 39.25 3.74
N ARG A 420 -2.99 38.36 4.39
CA ARG A 420 -4.44 38.55 4.59
C ARG A 420 -4.90 37.81 5.85
N ARG A 421 -5.58 38.55 6.72
CA ARG A 421 -6.13 38.14 8.01
C ARG A 421 -7.38 37.28 7.80
N PHE A 422 -7.51 36.25 8.63
CA PHE A 422 -8.80 35.68 9.03
C PHE A 422 -9.68 36.76 9.67
N ARG A 423 -10.96 36.83 9.28
CA ARG A 423 -12.05 37.29 10.13
C ARG A 423 -13.08 36.18 10.20
N LEU A 424 -13.22 35.62 11.40
CA LEU A 424 -14.41 34.91 11.86
C LEU A 424 -15.51 35.95 12.10
N ALA A 425 -16.71 35.67 11.61
CA ALA A 425 -17.97 36.12 12.19
C ALA A 425 -19.07 35.21 11.64
N GLY A 426 -19.75 34.48 12.53
CA GLY A 426 -21.02 33.83 12.23
C GLY A 426 -22.19 34.78 12.47
N TYR A 427 -23.35 34.39 11.92
CA TYR A 427 -24.75 34.54 12.36
C TYR A 427 -25.69 34.85 11.18
N GLN A 428 -26.75 34.03 11.08
CA GLN A 428 -28.12 34.28 10.56
C GLN A 428 -28.25 35.05 9.22
N GLN A 429 -28.96 34.56 8.20
CA GLN A 429 -30.21 33.80 8.12
C GLN A 429 -30.16 32.74 7.02
#